data_AF-A0A1J4VV34-F1
#
_entry.id   AF-A0A1J4VV34-F1
#
_cell.length_a   1.000
_cell.length_b   1.000
_cell.length_c   1.000
_cell.angle_alpha   90.00
_cell.angle_beta   90.00
_cell.angle_gamma   90.00
#
_symmetry.space_group_name_H-M   'P 1'
#
loop_
_entity.id
_entity.type
_entity.pdbx_description
1 polymer ?
#
loop_
_entity_poly.entity_id
_entity_poly.type
_entity_poly.pdbx_seq_one_letter_code
_entity_poly.pdbx_strand_id
1 'polypeptide(L)'
;MRAVRKKVLDCQIIYGDSRSVLPPLGQIADLIVTSPPYADARKKHYDSIHPDAFVDWFSSFHQAFFNILKPEGSLVINIKDKIVGGVRHRYVWKTIEKLSELGWYAIDDYIWHKTNPMPGFWPARLRDGWEYCFHLAKSTAPYMNQNAVKVPMGKWADVRLVNLNGKSAIRHNSENNSGFGRDLRKWVGKKRCYRLMF
;
A
#
# COMPACT_ATOMS: atom_id res chain seq x y z
N MET A 1 1.86 38.89 -13.82
CA MET A 1 2.66 37.65 -13.79
C MET A 1 2.75 37.18 -12.34
N ARG A 2 2.15 36.03 -11.96
CA ARG A 2 2.32 35.47 -10.61
C ARG A 2 3.63 34.69 -10.60
N ALA A 3 4.60 35.15 -9.81
CA ALA A 3 5.85 34.44 -9.59
C ALA A 3 5.57 33.03 -9.07
N VAL A 4 5.93 32.02 -9.86
CA VAL A 4 5.96 30.63 -9.42
C VAL A 4 7.10 30.54 -8.41
N ARG A 5 6.78 30.64 -7.11
CA ARG A 5 7.76 30.38 -6.05
C ARG A 5 8.27 28.95 -6.24
N LYS A 6 9.55 28.81 -6.59
CA LYS A 6 10.25 27.52 -6.59
C LYS A 6 10.08 26.91 -5.20
N LYS A 7 9.37 25.79 -5.12
CA LYS A 7 9.19 25.05 -3.86
C LYS A 7 10.56 24.52 -3.47
N VAL A 8 11.14 25.06 -2.40
CA VAL A 8 12.40 24.56 -1.84
C VAL A 8 12.08 23.21 -1.21
N LEU A 9 12.79 22.16 -1.64
CA LEU A 9 12.72 20.85 -1.00
C LEU A 9 13.68 20.90 0.19
N ASP A 10 13.15 20.63 1.38
CA ASP A 10 13.92 20.50 2.60
C ASP A 10 13.91 19.04 3.05
N CYS A 11 15.03 18.56 3.60
CA CYS A 11 15.20 17.19 4.06
C CYS A 11 15.86 17.21 5.43
N GLN A 12 15.08 16.83 6.44
CA GLN A 12 15.54 16.77 7.82
C GLN A 12 15.66 15.31 8.26
N ILE A 13 16.79 14.97 8.87
CA ILE A 13 17.02 13.67 9.52
C ILE A 13 16.93 13.89 11.02
N ILE A 14 16.02 13.17 11.66
CA ILE A 14 15.82 13.21 13.11
C ILE A 14 16.22 11.84 13.66
N TYR A 15 17.21 11.82 14.55
CA TYR A 15 17.68 10.60 15.22
C TYR A 15 16.98 10.43 16.56
N GLY A 16 16.38 9.25 16.77
CA GLY A 16 15.74 8.88 18.02
C GLY A 16 14.60 7.89 17.85
N ASP A 17 13.97 7.51 18.96
CA ASP A 17 12.76 6.71 18.94
C ASP A 17 11.60 7.53 18.39
N SER A 18 10.97 7.07 17.30
CA SER A 18 9.84 7.75 16.67
C SER A 18 8.66 7.97 17.62
N ARG A 19 8.51 7.14 18.66
CA ARG A 19 7.49 7.32 19.70
C ARG A 19 7.72 8.61 20.50
N SER A 20 8.96 9.05 20.62
CA SER A 20 9.35 10.24 21.39
C SER A 20 9.59 11.46 20.50
N VAL A 21 10.16 11.29 19.31
CA VAL A 21 10.58 12.42 18.46
C VAL A 21 9.46 12.97 17.57
N LEU A 22 8.45 12.16 17.23
CA LEU A 22 7.35 12.61 16.36
C LEU A 22 6.30 13.46 17.09
N PRO A 23 5.84 13.13 18.32
CA PRO A 23 4.77 13.89 18.97
C PRO A 23 5.02 15.41 19.11
N PRO A 24 6.24 15.89 19.45
CA PRO A 24 6.50 17.33 19.57
C PRO A 24 6.36 18.10 18.25
N LEU A 25 6.38 17.42 17.09
CA LEU A 25 6.29 18.07 15.78
C LEU A 25 4.85 18.46 15.41
N GLY A 26 3.84 17.92 16.11
CA GLY A 26 2.43 18.15 15.80
C GLY A 26 1.96 17.46 14.50
N GLN A 27 0.80 17.86 13.98
CA GLN A 27 0.19 17.25 12.79
C GLN A 27 0.73 17.86 11.49
N ILE A 28 1.95 17.46 11.10
CA ILE A 28 2.64 18.03 9.94
C ILE A 28 2.75 17.10 8.74
N ALA A 29 2.58 15.78 8.94
CA ALA A 29 2.83 14.79 7.90
C ALA A 29 1.58 14.49 7.07
N ASP A 30 1.73 14.48 5.75
CA ASP A 30 0.70 14.00 4.82
C ASP A 30 0.81 12.50 4.55
N LEU A 31 2.02 11.94 4.64
CA LEU A 31 2.31 10.55 4.33
C LEU A 31 3.43 10.03 5.24
N ILE A 32 3.20 8.88 5.86
CA ILE A 32 4.23 8.05 6.46
C ILE A 32 4.42 6.83 5.55
N VAL A 33 5.66 6.56 5.15
CA VAL A 33 6.03 5.30 4.51
C VAL A 33 7.05 4.62 5.39
N THR A 34 6.81 3.37 5.77
CA THR A 34 7.70 2.64 6.66
C THR A 34 7.80 1.18 6.28
N SER A 35 8.98 0.60 6.54
CA SER A 35 9.22 -0.83 6.48
C SER A 35 9.83 -1.26 7.83
N PRO A 36 9.01 -1.60 8.83
CA PRO A 36 9.51 -1.95 10.16
C PRO A 36 10.52 -3.10 10.09
N PRO A 37 11.48 -3.19 11.04
CA PRO A 37 12.39 -4.33 11.14
C PRO A 37 11.61 -5.65 11.10
N TYR A 38 11.91 -6.48 10.11
CA TYR A 38 11.28 -7.78 9.95
C TYR A 38 11.54 -8.65 11.18
N ALA A 39 10.48 -9.31 11.64
CA ALA A 39 10.51 -10.15 12.82
C ALA A 39 11.64 -11.20 12.74
N ASP A 40 12.61 -11.15 13.67
CA ASP A 40 13.74 -12.07 13.74
C ASP A 40 14.51 -12.32 12.44
N ALA A 41 14.56 -11.35 11.51
CA ALA A 41 15.26 -11.56 10.23
C ALA A 41 16.79 -11.43 10.37
N ARG A 42 17.31 -10.74 11.42
CA ARG A 42 18.75 -10.48 11.62
C ARG A 42 19.15 -10.34 13.10
N LYS A 43 19.09 -11.43 13.88
CA LYS A 43 19.57 -11.49 15.29
C LYS A 43 21.01 -11.00 15.52
N LYS A 44 21.85 -10.91 14.47
CA LYS A 44 23.24 -10.41 14.55
C LYS A 44 23.41 -8.91 14.26
N HIS A 45 22.38 -8.20 13.78
CA HIS A 45 22.51 -6.81 13.32
C HIS A 45 21.39 -5.87 13.77
N TYR A 46 20.27 -6.38 14.28
CA TYR A 46 19.14 -5.58 14.77
C TYR A 46 18.53 -6.26 16.00
N ASP A 47 18.02 -5.47 16.94
CA ASP A 47 17.10 -5.93 17.99
C ASP A 47 15.85 -6.47 17.31
N SER A 48 15.87 -7.77 17.03
CA SER A 48 14.85 -8.40 16.22
C SER A 48 13.75 -8.95 17.11
N ILE A 49 12.51 -8.73 16.68
CA ILE A 49 11.33 -8.98 17.50
C ILE A 49 10.73 -10.30 17.07
N HIS A 50 10.41 -11.16 18.02
CA HIS A 50 9.76 -12.42 17.71
C HIS A 50 8.39 -12.14 17.04
N PRO A 51 7.99 -12.90 15.99
CA PRO A 51 6.70 -12.71 15.34
C PRO A 51 5.48 -12.64 16.28
N ASP A 52 5.53 -13.36 17.41
CA ASP A 52 4.47 -13.33 18.44
C ASP A 52 4.38 -11.99 19.19
N ALA A 53 5.51 -11.31 19.39
CA ALA A 53 5.57 -10.01 20.08
C ALA A 53 5.46 -8.83 19.10
N PHE A 54 5.46 -9.09 17.80
CA PHE A 54 5.52 -8.05 16.78
C PHE A 54 4.30 -7.13 16.82
N VAL A 55 3.11 -7.69 17.01
CA VAL A 55 1.85 -6.94 17.01
C VAL A 55 1.88 -5.87 18.10
N ASP A 56 2.14 -6.27 19.35
CA ASP A 56 2.18 -5.36 20.50
C ASP A 56 3.28 -4.32 20.35
N TRP A 57 4.46 -4.74 19.90
CA TRP A 57 5.55 -3.81 19.64
C TRP A 57 5.18 -2.78 18.58
N PHE A 58 4.63 -3.19 17.43
CA PHE A 58 4.31 -2.25 16.35
C PHE A 58 3.16 -1.32 16.76
N SER A 59 2.17 -1.84 17.49
CA SER A 59 1.10 -1.04 18.06
C SER A 59 1.60 0.04 19.01
N SER A 60 2.76 -0.13 19.66
CA SER A 60 3.34 0.94 20.49
C SER A 60 3.70 2.22 19.72
N PHE A 61 3.81 2.16 18.39
CA PHE A 61 4.05 3.32 17.53
C PHE A 61 2.77 4.02 17.08
N HIS A 62 1.60 3.41 17.29
CA HIS A 62 0.35 3.88 16.69
C HIS A 62 0.08 5.34 17.03
N GLN A 63 0.23 5.73 18.30
CA GLN A 63 -0.14 7.06 18.77
C GLN A 63 0.76 8.13 18.15
N ALA A 64 2.06 7.86 18.01
CA ALA A 64 3.00 8.76 17.39
C ALA A 64 2.69 8.95 15.89
N PHE A 65 2.42 7.86 15.18
CA PHE A 65 2.05 7.92 13.76
C PHE A 65 0.69 8.61 13.55
N PHE A 66 -0.30 8.30 14.37
CA PHE A 66 -1.64 8.87 14.27
C PHE A 66 -1.64 10.37 14.58
N ASN A 67 -0.82 10.81 15.55
CA ASN A 67 -0.74 12.21 15.97
C ASN A 67 0.11 13.09 15.06
N ILE A 68 1.10 12.55 14.35
CA ILE A 68 1.88 13.34 13.39
C ILE A 68 1.17 13.51 12.04
N LEU A 69 0.30 12.56 11.67
CA LEU A 69 -0.49 12.65 10.45
C LEU A 69 -1.58 13.71 10.55
N LYS A 70 -1.69 14.52 9.50
CA LYS A 70 -2.85 15.38 9.25
C LYS A 70 -4.13 14.54 9.11
N PRO A 71 -5.33 15.15 9.21
CA PRO A 71 -6.60 14.41 9.13
C PRO A 71 -6.78 13.59 7.84
N GLU A 72 -6.25 14.06 6.71
CA GLU A 72 -6.30 13.36 5.41
C GLU A 72 -5.03 12.54 5.10
N GLY A 73 -4.16 12.37 6.11
CA GLY A 73 -2.86 11.72 5.95
C GLY A 73 -2.93 10.19 5.89
N SER A 74 -1.94 9.62 5.22
CA SER A 74 -1.83 8.19 4.96
C SER A 74 -0.62 7.55 5.65
N LEU A 75 -0.77 6.30 6.06
CA LEU A 75 0.30 5.42 6.52
C LEU A 75 0.43 4.25 5.54
N VAL A 76 1.60 4.08 4.95
CA VAL A 76 1.94 2.95 4.08
C VAL A 76 2.98 2.08 4.77
N ILE A 77 2.63 0.82 5.03
CA ILE A 77 3.48 -0.15 5.73
C ILE A 77 3.90 -1.24 4.74
N ASN A 78 5.19 -1.24 4.35
CA ASN A 78 5.78 -2.35 3.60
C ASN A 78 6.22 -3.45 4.57
N ILE A 79 5.58 -4.62 4.51
CA ILE A 79 5.86 -5.73 5.41
C ILE A 79 5.49 -7.08 4.79
N LYS A 80 6.10 -8.14 5.32
CA LYS A 80 5.94 -9.50 4.83
C LYS A 80 5.96 -10.50 5.98
N ASP A 81 5.09 -11.49 5.92
CA ASP A 81 5.05 -12.60 6.87
C ASP A 81 6.37 -13.40 6.86
N LYS A 82 6.67 -14.01 8.00
CA LYS A 82 7.79 -14.92 8.19
C LYS A 82 7.33 -16.37 8.20
N ILE A 83 8.19 -17.29 7.78
CA ILE A 83 7.98 -18.72 7.98
C ILE A 83 8.60 -19.14 9.32
N VAL A 84 7.80 -19.73 10.20
CA VAL A 84 8.21 -20.26 11.52
C VAL A 84 7.73 -21.70 11.60
N GLY A 85 8.61 -22.64 11.90
CA GLY A 85 8.26 -24.07 11.96
C GLY A 85 7.66 -24.62 10.65
N GLY A 86 8.03 -24.06 9.51
CA GLY A 86 7.48 -24.46 8.19
C GLY A 86 6.14 -23.80 7.83
N VAL A 87 5.52 -23.04 8.74
CA VAL A 87 4.23 -22.39 8.55
C VAL A 87 4.38 -20.88 8.43
N ARG A 88 3.54 -20.23 7.63
CA ARG A 88 3.51 -18.76 7.51
C ARG A 88 2.89 -18.14 8.76
N HIS A 89 3.71 -17.45 9.53
CA HIS A 89 3.29 -16.72 10.72
C HIS A 89 2.49 -15.48 10.29
N ARG A 90 1.22 -15.39 10.71
CA ARG A 90 0.27 -14.36 10.26
C ARG A 90 0.34 -13.04 11.03
N TYR A 91 1.53 -12.68 11.54
CA TYR A 91 1.65 -11.49 12.38
C TYR A 91 1.39 -10.20 11.61
N VAL A 92 1.65 -10.17 10.29
CA VAL A 92 1.37 -9.01 9.46
C VAL A 92 -0.11 -8.68 9.49
N TRP A 93 -0.95 -9.66 9.20
CA TRP A 93 -2.40 -9.48 9.16
C TRP A 93 -2.96 -9.13 10.54
N LYS A 94 -2.49 -9.80 11.59
CA LYS A 94 -2.82 -9.44 12.98
C LYS A 94 -2.41 -8.00 13.32
N THR A 95 -1.31 -7.51 12.77
CA THR A 95 -0.87 -6.11 12.96
C THR A 95 -1.84 -5.14 12.29
N ILE A 96 -2.28 -5.44 11.06
CA ILE A 96 -3.24 -4.60 10.32
C ILE A 96 -4.62 -4.61 10.99
N GLU A 97 -5.08 -5.77 11.46
CA GLU A 97 -6.30 -5.90 12.27
C GLU A 97 -6.17 -5.06 13.55
N LYS A 98 -5.05 -5.17 14.26
CA LYS A 98 -4.83 -4.40 15.48
C LYS A 98 -4.82 -2.89 15.23
N LEU A 99 -4.24 -2.43 14.13
CA LEU A 99 -4.30 -1.02 13.76
C LEU A 99 -5.73 -0.59 13.42
N SER A 100 -6.51 -1.45 12.76
CA SER A 100 -7.93 -1.17 12.52
C SER A 100 -8.71 -0.99 13.82
N GLU A 101 -8.47 -1.84 14.83
CA GLU A 101 -9.04 -1.68 16.17
C GLU A 101 -8.63 -0.36 16.84
N LEU A 102 -7.44 0.14 16.54
CA LEU A 102 -6.90 1.41 17.05
C LEU A 102 -7.37 2.64 16.24
N GLY A 103 -8.33 2.46 15.33
CA GLY A 103 -8.99 3.55 14.61
C GLY A 103 -8.42 3.87 13.22
N TRP A 104 -7.56 3.01 12.67
CA TRP A 104 -7.11 3.15 11.29
C TRP A 104 -8.13 2.56 10.31
N TYR A 105 -8.33 3.22 9.17
CA TYR A 105 -9.09 2.66 8.06
C TYR A 105 -8.15 2.00 7.06
N ALA A 106 -8.39 0.73 6.74
CA ALA A 106 -7.71 0.05 5.64
C ALA A 106 -8.27 0.54 4.30
N ILE A 107 -7.43 1.20 3.50
CA ILE A 107 -7.80 1.82 2.24
C ILE A 107 -7.53 0.87 1.08
N ASP A 108 -6.36 0.25 1.05
CA ASP A 108 -5.96 -0.69 0.01
C ASP A 108 -4.76 -1.54 0.44
N ASP A 109 -4.61 -2.70 -0.21
CA ASP A 109 -3.51 -3.65 0.00
C ASP A 109 -2.68 -3.71 -1.28
N TYR A 110 -1.63 -2.90 -1.36
CA TYR A 110 -0.76 -2.91 -2.54
C TYR A 110 0.19 -4.10 -2.51
N ILE A 111 0.48 -4.66 -3.69
CA ILE A 111 1.47 -5.73 -3.85
C ILE A 111 2.70 -5.16 -4.54
N TRP A 112 3.84 -5.23 -3.87
CA TRP A 112 5.13 -4.99 -4.50
C TRP A 112 5.66 -6.28 -5.10
N HIS A 113 5.43 -6.47 -6.40
CA HIS A 113 6.02 -7.56 -7.16
C HIS A 113 7.51 -7.32 -7.44
N LYS A 114 8.38 -8.24 -6.97
CA LYS A 114 9.82 -8.20 -7.17
C LYS A 114 10.16 -8.73 -8.55
N THR A 115 10.91 -7.96 -9.34
CA THR A 115 11.33 -8.37 -10.68
C THR A 115 12.41 -9.45 -10.68
N ASN A 116 13.19 -9.55 -9.60
CA ASN A 116 14.28 -10.52 -9.47
C ASN A 116 14.30 -11.15 -8.06
N PRO A 117 13.32 -12.01 -7.70
CA PRO A 117 13.33 -12.67 -6.41
C PRO A 117 14.38 -13.79 -6.38
N MET A 118 15.00 -14.00 -5.23
CA MET A 118 16.00 -15.04 -5.02
C MET A 118 15.46 -16.41 -5.44
N PRO A 119 16.16 -17.16 -6.31
CA PRO A 119 15.77 -18.53 -6.64
C PRO A 119 15.89 -19.43 -5.41
N GLY A 120 14.99 -20.40 -5.30
CA GLY A 120 15.03 -21.38 -4.22
C GLY A 120 13.91 -22.40 -4.34
N PHE A 121 14.12 -23.55 -3.71
CA PHE A 121 13.13 -24.61 -3.59
C PHE A 121 12.70 -24.73 -2.13
N TRP A 122 11.39 -24.83 -1.94
CA TRP A 122 10.79 -25.10 -0.64
C TRP A 122 9.73 -26.18 -0.83
N PRO A 123 9.85 -27.38 -0.21
CA PRO A 123 8.98 -28.52 -0.49
C PRO A 123 7.48 -28.23 -0.31
N ALA A 124 7.15 -27.36 0.64
CA ALA A 124 5.77 -27.08 1.04
C ALA A 124 5.22 -25.73 0.53
N ARG A 125 5.98 -24.97 -0.28
CA ARG A 125 5.54 -23.64 -0.73
C ARG A 125 6.26 -23.13 -1.97
N LEU A 126 5.64 -22.15 -2.61
CA LEU A 126 6.25 -21.41 -3.71
C LEU A 126 7.25 -20.36 -3.22
N ARG A 127 8.13 -19.94 -4.12
CA ARG A 127 9.05 -18.82 -3.90
C ARG A 127 8.25 -17.56 -3.57
N ASP A 128 8.78 -16.74 -2.67
CA ASP A 128 8.19 -15.44 -2.40
C ASP A 128 8.68 -14.42 -3.44
N GLY A 129 7.79 -14.00 -4.33
CA GLY A 129 8.05 -13.03 -5.38
C GLY A 129 7.58 -11.62 -5.09
N TRP A 130 7.07 -11.34 -3.89
CA TRP A 130 6.36 -10.10 -3.59
C TRP A 130 6.34 -9.75 -2.10
N GLU A 131 5.96 -8.50 -1.79
CA GLU A 131 5.71 -7.95 -0.44
C GLU A 131 4.38 -7.18 -0.42
N TYR A 132 3.74 -7.08 0.74
CA TYR A 132 2.56 -6.22 0.91
C TYR A 132 2.99 -4.80 1.29
N CYS A 133 2.29 -3.82 0.73
CA CYS A 133 2.32 -2.44 1.16
C CYS A 133 0.89 -2.04 1.56
N PHE A 134 0.59 -2.12 2.85
CA PHE A 134 -0.74 -1.79 3.38
C PHE A 134 -0.92 -0.28 3.46
N HIS A 135 -1.98 0.25 2.86
CA HIS A 135 -2.36 1.66 2.95
C HIS A 135 -3.47 1.83 3.98
N LEU A 136 -3.11 2.49 5.09
CA LEU A 136 -4.01 2.86 6.17
C LEU A 136 -4.18 4.38 6.22
N ALA A 137 -5.32 4.85 6.72
CA ALA A 137 -5.59 6.28 6.90
C ALA A 137 -6.41 6.58 8.16
N LYS A 138 -6.44 7.86 8.55
CA LYS A 138 -7.27 8.37 9.66
C LYS A 138 -8.73 8.61 9.27
N SER A 139 -9.02 8.62 7.98
CA SER A 139 -10.36 8.84 7.42
C SER A 139 -10.64 7.85 6.30
N THR A 140 -11.91 7.70 5.93
CA THR A 140 -12.35 6.89 4.79
C THR A 140 -12.09 7.57 3.44
N ALA A 141 -11.62 8.82 3.44
CA ALA A 141 -11.32 9.61 2.25
C ALA A 141 -9.99 10.38 2.43
N PRO A 142 -8.84 9.67 2.53
CA PRO A 142 -7.54 10.33 2.58
C PRO A 142 -7.22 11.02 1.26
N TYR A 143 -6.24 11.91 1.29
CA TYR A 143 -5.75 12.54 0.08
C TYR A 143 -5.07 11.49 -0.83
N MET A 144 -5.57 11.34 -2.06
CA MET A 144 -5.01 10.42 -3.05
C MET A 144 -4.98 11.06 -4.43
N ASN A 145 -3.79 11.45 -4.90
CA ASN A 145 -3.62 11.98 -6.25
C ASN A 145 -3.50 10.85 -7.28
N GLN A 146 -4.64 10.24 -7.63
CA GLN A 146 -4.66 9.13 -8.59
C GLN A 146 -4.14 9.54 -9.97
N ASN A 147 -4.26 10.81 -10.37
CA ASN A 147 -3.75 11.30 -11.65
C ASN A 147 -2.23 11.20 -11.76
N ALA A 148 -1.51 11.36 -10.64
CA ALA A 148 -0.05 11.30 -10.58
C ALA A 148 0.50 9.89 -10.84
N VAL A 149 -0.32 8.84 -10.62
CA VAL A 149 0.08 7.43 -10.73
C VAL A 149 -0.55 6.70 -11.92
N LYS A 150 -1.24 7.43 -12.80
CA LYS A 150 -1.81 6.87 -14.04
C LYS A 150 -0.70 6.36 -14.97
N VAL A 151 -0.89 5.16 -15.51
CA VAL A 151 0.02 4.57 -16.51
C VAL A 151 -0.59 4.64 -17.90
N PRO A 152 0.22 4.62 -18.97
CA PRO A 152 -0.28 4.45 -20.33
C PRO A 152 -1.14 3.19 -20.44
N MET A 153 -2.23 3.27 -21.19
CA MET A 153 -3.01 2.06 -21.47
C MET A 153 -2.19 1.10 -22.33
N GLY A 154 -2.40 -0.21 -22.13
CA GLY A 154 -1.73 -1.23 -22.95
C GLY A 154 -2.24 -1.19 -24.40
N LYS A 155 -1.43 -1.70 -25.33
CA LYS A 155 -1.75 -1.76 -26.78
C LYS A 155 -3.09 -2.43 -27.10
N TRP A 156 -3.58 -3.29 -26.20
CA TRP A 156 -4.90 -3.91 -26.32
C TRP A 156 -6.03 -2.88 -26.45
N ALA A 157 -5.88 -1.71 -25.81
CA ALA A 157 -6.90 -0.67 -25.82
C ALA A 157 -7.04 -0.03 -27.20
N ASP A 158 -5.94 0.13 -27.93
CA ASP A 158 -5.94 0.69 -29.29
C ASP A 158 -6.65 -0.24 -30.29
N VAL A 159 -6.56 -1.56 -30.09
CA VAL A 159 -7.26 -2.54 -30.94
C VAL A 159 -8.73 -2.65 -30.55
N ARG A 160 -9.03 -2.71 -29.24
CA ARG A 160 -10.35 -3.09 -28.71
C ARG A 160 -11.31 -1.91 -28.56
N LEU A 161 -10.82 -0.68 -28.41
CA LEU A 161 -11.65 0.52 -28.28
C LEU A 161 -11.94 1.21 -29.62
N VAL A 162 -11.15 0.94 -30.66
CA VAL A 162 -11.38 1.47 -32.01
C VAL A 162 -12.51 0.74 -32.72
N ASN A 163 -12.64 -0.58 -32.49
CA ASN A 163 -13.69 -1.42 -33.07
C ASN A 163 -14.69 -1.87 -31.99
N LEU A 164 -15.50 -0.94 -31.48
CA LEU A 164 -16.61 -1.28 -30.58
C LEU A 164 -17.84 -1.72 -31.38
N ASN A 165 -18.08 -3.03 -31.42
CA ASN A 165 -19.16 -3.65 -32.18
C ASN A 165 -20.00 -4.57 -31.26
N GLY A 166 -21.28 -4.77 -31.58
CA GLY A 166 -22.17 -5.72 -30.89
C GLY A 166 -22.19 -5.53 -29.36
N LYS A 167 -21.94 -6.60 -28.60
CA LYS A 167 -21.91 -6.60 -27.13
C LYS A 167 -20.88 -5.63 -26.50
N SER A 168 -19.89 -5.15 -27.26
CA SER A 168 -18.89 -4.19 -26.78
C SER A 168 -19.34 -2.73 -26.92
N ALA A 169 -20.36 -2.45 -27.75
CA ALA A 169 -20.92 -1.12 -27.97
C ALA A 169 -22.07 -0.77 -26.99
N ILE A 170 -22.40 -1.69 -26.08
CA ILE A 170 -23.42 -1.50 -25.06
C ILE A 170 -22.86 -1.88 -23.68
N ARG A 171 -23.50 -1.39 -22.61
CA ARG A 171 -23.17 -1.87 -21.26
C ARG A 171 -23.51 -3.35 -21.18
N HIS A 172 -22.53 -4.15 -20.84
CA HIS A 172 -22.69 -5.59 -20.64
C HIS A 172 -22.79 -5.87 -19.15
N ASN A 173 -23.98 -6.17 -18.67
CA ASN A 173 -24.18 -6.64 -17.30
C ASN A 173 -23.86 -8.14 -17.20
N SER A 174 -23.53 -8.61 -16.01
CA SER A 174 -23.30 -10.03 -15.75
C SER A 174 -24.59 -10.85 -15.93
N GLU A 175 -24.47 -12.05 -16.49
CA GLU A 175 -25.61 -12.94 -16.76
C GLU A 175 -26.26 -13.47 -15.47
N ASN A 176 -25.52 -13.50 -14.36
CA ASN A 176 -26.01 -13.94 -13.05
C ASN A 176 -26.70 -12.85 -12.21
N ASN A 177 -27.08 -11.71 -12.80
CA ASN A 177 -27.75 -10.59 -12.10
C ASN A 177 -27.01 -10.05 -10.87
N SER A 178 -25.69 -10.20 -10.79
CA SER A 178 -24.86 -9.73 -9.67
C SER A 178 -24.68 -8.20 -9.59
N GLY A 179 -25.36 -7.42 -10.44
CA GLY A 179 -25.20 -5.96 -10.52
C GLY A 179 -23.88 -5.49 -11.15
N PHE A 180 -22.90 -6.37 -11.33
CA PHE A 180 -21.65 -6.07 -12.04
C PHE A 180 -21.91 -5.90 -13.53
N GLY A 181 -21.32 -4.86 -14.12
CA GLY A 181 -21.38 -4.64 -15.55
C GLY A 181 -20.20 -3.82 -16.03
N ARG A 182 -19.81 -4.03 -17.29
CA ARG A 182 -18.74 -3.28 -17.96
C ARG A 182 -19.32 -2.42 -19.07
N ASP A 183 -18.80 -1.20 -19.20
CA ASP A 183 -19.12 -0.32 -20.32
C ASP A 183 -17.82 0.18 -20.94
N LEU A 184 -17.43 -0.43 -22.06
CA LEU A 184 -16.18 -0.14 -22.75
C LEU A 184 -16.17 1.25 -23.41
N ARG A 185 -17.35 1.82 -23.70
CA ARG A 185 -17.46 3.16 -24.31
C ARG A 185 -16.89 4.26 -23.40
N LYS A 186 -16.96 4.07 -22.08
CA LYS A 186 -16.38 4.99 -21.08
C LYS A 186 -14.85 5.07 -21.13
N TRP A 187 -14.20 4.25 -21.95
CA TRP A 187 -12.75 4.20 -22.10
C TRP A 187 -12.28 4.77 -23.43
N VAL A 188 -13.18 5.06 -24.38
CA VAL A 188 -12.84 5.67 -25.67
C VAL A 188 -12.17 7.03 -25.44
N GLY A 189 -11.06 7.28 -26.14
CA GLY A 189 -10.30 8.53 -26.07
C GLY A 189 -9.43 8.71 -24.82
N LYS A 190 -9.52 7.81 -23.82
CA LYS A 190 -8.57 7.82 -22.70
C LYS A 190 -7.22 7.36 -23.22
N LYS A 191 -6.12 7.94 -22.72
CA LYS A 191 -4.74 7.52 -23.04
C LYS A 191 -4.03 6.85 -21.87
N ARG A 192 -4.57 7.03 -20.66
CA ARG A 192 -4.00 6.51 -19.42
C ARG A 192 -5.09 5.89 -18.56
N CYS A 193 -4.75 4.83 -17.85
CA CYS A 193 -5.62 4.18 -16.88
C CYS A 193 -4.93 4.10 -15.52
N TYR A 194 -5.72 3.80 -14.49
CA TYR A 194 -5.16 3.37 -13.22
C TYR A 194 -4.61 1.97 -13.42
N ARG A 195 -3.34 1.77 -13.03
CA ARG A 195 -2.72 0.45 -13.08
C ARG A 195 -3.43 -0.43 -12.06
N LEU A 196 -3.85 -1.62 -12.47
CA LEU A 196 -4.09 -2.70 -11.51
C LEU A 196 -2.73 -3.03 -10.88
N MET A 197 -2.55 -2.69 -9.61
CA MET A 197 -1.38 -3.14 -8.86
C MET A 197 -1.54 -4.66 -8.69
N PHE A 198 -0.68 -5.42 -9.35
CA PHE A 198 -0.55 -6.87 -9.25
C PHE A 198 0.79 -7.19 -8.59
#